data_AF-A0A0W0RG67-F1
#
_entry.id   AF-A0A0W0RG67-F1
#
_cell.length_a   1.000
_cell.length_b   1.000
_cell.length_c   1.000
_cell.angle_alpha   90.00
_cell.angle_beta   90.00
_cell.angle_gamma   90.00
#
_symmetry.space_group_name_H-M   'P 1'
#
loop_
_entity.id
_entity.type
_entity.pdbx_description
1 polymer ?
#
loop_
_entity_poly.entity_id
_entity_poly.type
_entity_poly.pdbx_seq_one_letter_code
_entity_poly.pdbx_strand_id
1 'polypeptide(L)'
;LIEQWNDVRIASPSDSQIILAYTRKDVKELNEMARVMKRKDGQLGEDVVFNMERGERAFAVNDRVYFLKREDSLSVINGTLGTIQGINAKSGIITVALDGDDLKTKPQIVQVNTNYYKHMEHGYAATVYKAQGVTVDRAYVLPTAHYDAHSTYVAMTRHRNSCDVFVSREIFAYDKALIQALSRNRAKDITLDYTQMQGEFARQRGLILDKSPTLSISSKEHFKTSERSLESLLNQVMGRDLQKEQQKLDAFEQLCLKENPNQVLHIADSLLSIAERQAKSLARSFEPYSKALAQNRLSSEQKDELVRLMGQLPGDSQLMNAFKKDYPEFAKQAEHFIKMNEQHVQRTRAIDKELDI
;
A
#
# COMPACT_ATOMS: atom_id res chain seq x y z
N LEU A 1 -12.48 -0.05 14.21
CA LEU A 1 -12.76 -0.90 13.02
C LEU A 1 -14.13 -1.53 13.13
N ILE A 2 -14.34 -2.51 14.02
CA ILE A 2 -15.60 -3.27 14.09
C ILE A 2 -16.81 -2.38 14.39
N GLU A 3 -16.67 -1.38 15.25
CA GLU A 3 -17.73 -0.40 15.54
C GLU A 3 -18.15 0.37 14.29
N GLN A 4 -17.20 1.00 13.58
CA GLN A 4 -17.48 1.73 12.33
C GLN A 4 -18.09 0.83 11.25
N TRP A 5 -17.62 -0.41 11.12
CA TRP A 5 -18.26 -1.39 10.24
C TRP A 5 -19.71 -1.64 10.64
N ASN A 6 -19.99 -1.80 11.94
CA ASN A 6 -21.34 -2.05 12.43
C ASN A 6 -22.27 -0.84 12.22
N ASP A 7 -21.79 0.38 12.49
CA ASP A 7 -22.56 1.61 12.33
C ASP A 7 -23.00 1.80 10.88
N VAL A 8 -22.07 1.63 9.93
CA VAL A 8 -22.35 1.75 8.49
C VAL A 8 -23.28 0.64 8.02
N ARG A 9 -23.10 -0.59 8.51
CA ARG A 9 -23.98 -1.73 8.23
C ARG A 9 -25.42 -1.51 8.70
N ILE A 10 -25.62 -0.83 9.83
CA ILE A 10 -26.97 -0.47 10.31
C ILE A 10 -27.54 0.68 9.47
N ALA A 11 -26.73 1.70 9.16
CA ALA A 11 -27.16 2.85 8.39
C ALA A 11 -27.44 2.54 6.90
N SER A 12 -26.77 1.54 6.33
CA SER A 12 -26.92 1.14 4.92
C SER A 12 -26.97 -0.39 4.78
N PRO A 13 -28.10 -1.03 5.13
CA PRO A 13 -28.22 -2.49 5.16
C PRO A 13 -28.10 -3.19 3.80
N SER A 14 -28.32 -2.45 2.71
CA SER A 14 -28.19 -2.94 1.33
C SER A 14 -26.76 -2.94 0.82
N ASP A 15 -25.87 -2.16 1.43
CA ASP A 15 -24.48 -2.03 0.99
C ASP A 15 -23.71 -3.31 1.34
N SER A 16 -23.05 -3.89 0.35
CA SER A 16 -22.12 -4.98 0.55
C SER A 16 -20.83 -4.48 1.20
N GLN A 17 -20.33 -5.22 2.20
CA GLN A 17 -19.18 -4.81 3.00
C GLN A 17 -18.23 -5.98 3.25
N ILE A 18 -16.92 -5.70 3.31
CA ILE A 18 -15.92 -6.70 3.69
C ILE A 18 -14.78 -6.09 4.50
N ILE A 19 -14.34 -6.84 5.51
CA ILE A 19 -13.13 -6.52 6.27
C ILE A 19 -11.95 -7.34 5.71
N LEU A 20 -10.82 -6.69 5.42
CA LEU A 20 -9.64 -7.31 4.84
C LEU A 20 -8.46 -7.24 5.79
N ALA A 21 -7.87 -8.39 6.09
CA ALA A 21 -6.66 -8.50 6.91
C ALA A 21 -5.63 -9.45 6.27
N TYR A 22 -4.39 -9.44 6.78
CA TYR A 22 -3.33 -10.28 6.22
C TYR A 22 -3.38 -11.73 6.70
N THR A 23 -3.46 -11.92 8.02
CA THR A 23 -3.31 -13.25 8.62
C THR A 23 -4.66 -13.93 8.81
N ARG A 24 -4.66 -15.26 8.77
CA ARG A 24 -5.87 -16.06 9.08
C ARG A 24 -6.32 -15.90 10.53
N LYS A 25 -5.38 -15.60 11.44
CA LYS A 25 -5.68 -15.36 12.85
C LYS A 25 -6.52 -14.09 12.99
N ASP A 26 -6.05 -12.98 12.42
CA ASP A 26 -6.78 -11.70 12.47
C ASP A 26 -8.15 -11.83 11.80
N VAL A 27 -8.21 -12.51 10.65
CA VAL A 27 -9.49 -12.76 9.96
C VAL A 27 -10.47 -13.56 10.84
N LYS A 28 -9.99 -14.57 11.58
CA LYS A 28 -10.83 -15.33 12.51
C LYS A 28 -11.38 -14.42 13.60
N GLU A 29 -10.52 -13.63 14.23
CA GLU A 29 -10.88 -12.71 15.31
C GLU A 29 -11.87 -11.63 14.85
N LEU A 30 -11.63 -11.04 13.67
CA LEU A 30 -12.51 -10.05 13.06
C LEU A 30 -13.89 -10.63 12.72
N ASN A 31 -13.94 -11.87 12.22
CA ASN A 31 -15.21 -12.55 11.98
C ASN A 31 -15.98 -12.79 13.29
N GLU A 32 -15.29 -13.22 14.35
CA GLU A 32 -15.90 -13.45 15.66
C GLU A 32 -16.44 -12.14 16.26
N MET A 33 -15.64 -11.06 16.24
CA MET A 33 -16.07 -9.75 16.72
C MET A 33 -17.25 -9.19 15.92
N ALA A 34 -17.22 -9.28 14.58
CA ALA A 34 -18.32 -8.84 13.73
C ALA A 34 -19.62 -9.60 14.01
N ARG A 35 -19.52 -10.91 14.22
CA ARG A 35 -20.66 -11.77 14.58
C ARG A 35 -21.24 -11.43 15.95
N VAL A 36 -20.38 -11.15 16.94
CA VAL A 36 -20.81 -10.70 18.28
C VAL A 36 -21.64 -9.41 18.19
N MET A 37 -21.23 -8.45 17.34
CA MET A 37 -22.02 -7.22 17.13
C MET A 37 -23.39 -7.53 16.50
N LYS A 38 -23.45 -8.30 15.41
CA LYS A 38 -24.75 -8.68 14.81
C LYS A 38 -25.66 -9.43 15.78
N ARG A 39 -25.09 -10.22 16.70
CA ARG A 39 -25.84 -10.90 17.75
C ARG A 39 -26.42 -9.92 18.77
N LYS A 40 -25.60 -8.98 19.26
CA LYS A 40 -26.06 -7.93 20.19
C LYS A 40 -27.18 -7.10 19.57
N ASP A 41 -27.14 -6.88 18.26
CA ASP A 41 -28.16 -6.14 17.52
C ASP A 41 -29.42 -6.99 17.21
N GLY A 42 -29.51 -8.25 17.68
CA GLY A 42 -30.66 -9.11 17.48
C GLY A 42 -30.87 -9.58 16.03
N GLN A 43 -29.84 -9.49 15.18
CA GLN A 43 -29.98 -9.75 13.75
C GLN A 43 -29.62 -11.17 13.32
N LEU A 44 -29.16 -12.00 14.25
CA LEU A 44 -28.84 -13.41 13.99
C LEU A 44 -29.89 -14.30 14.64
N GLY A 45 -30.27 -15.36 13.94
CA GLY A 45 -31.09 -16.43 14.51
C GLY A 45 -30.34 -17.28 15.54
N GLU A 46 -30.94 -18.40 15.92
CA GLU A 46 -30.31 -19.36 16.82
C GLU A 46 -29.08 -20.04 16.19
N ASP A 47 -28.11 -20.36 17.04
CA ASP A 47 -26.87 -21.03 16.62
C ASP A 47 -27.10 -22.52 16.41
N VAL A 48 -26.69 -22.98 15.23
CA VAL A 48 -26.61 -24.40 14.89
C VAL A 48 -25.15 -24.73 14.60
N VAL A 49 -24.63 -25.73 15.32
CA VAL A 49 -23.22 -26.13 15.22
C VAL A 49 -23.05 -27.23 14.17
N PHE A 50 -22.07 -27.04 13.30
CA PHE A 50 -21.72 -27.98 12.24
C PHE A 50 -20.23 -28.37 12.31
N ASN A 51 -19.95 -29.62 11.94
CA ASN A 51 -18.58 -30.11 11.76
C ASN A 51 -18.05 -29.74 10.38
N MET A 52 -17.25 -28.67 10.33
CA MET A 52 -16.63 -28.17 9.11
C MET A 52 -15.19 -28.67 8.95
N GLU A 53 -14.56 -28.40 7.80
CA GLU A 53 -13.22 -28.88 7.48
C GLU A 53 -12.16 -28.41 8.51
N ARG A 54 -12.36 -27.22 9.08
CA ARG A 54 -11.46 -26.60 10.07
C ARG A 54 -12.03 -26.63 11.48
N GLY A 55 -12.72 -27.72 11.79
CA GLY A 55 -13.36 -27.96 13.07
C GLY A 55 -14.78 -27.40 13.15
N GLU A 56 -15.32 -27.44 14.35
CA GLU A 56 -16.70 -27.00 14.62
C GLU A 56 -16.89 -25.50 14.34
N ARG A 57 -18.06 -25.18 13.80
CA ARG A 57 -18.51 -23.81 13.57
C ARG A 57 -20.00 -23.69 13.83
N ALA A 58 -20.38 -22.67 14.59
CA ALA A 58 -21.76 -22.26 14.76
C ALA A 58 -22.15 -21.31 13.63
N PHE A 59 -23.28 -21.59 12.98
CA PHE A 59 -23.91 -20.70 12.01
C PHE A 59 -25.33 -20.37 12.47
N ALA A 60 -25.81 -19.20 12.11
CA ALA A 60 -27.17 -18.74 12.36
C ALA A 60 -27.80 -18.19 11.08
N VAL A 61 -29.13 -18.12 11.04
CA VAL A 61 -29.83 -17.36 9.99
C VAL A 61 -29.34 -15.90 10.01
N ASN A 62 -29.16 -15.32 8.83
CA ASN A 62 -28.53 -14.03 8.54
C ASN A 62 -27.02 -13.96 8.78
N ASP A 63 -26.33 -15.07 9.07
CA ASP A 63 -24.87 -15.06 9.05
C ASP A 63 -24.33 -14.85 7.64
N ARG A 64 -23.25 -14.07 7.56
CA ARG A 64 -22.45 -13.93 6.34
C ARG A 64 -21.50 -15.11 6.22
N VAL A 65 -21.45 -15.73 5.05
CA VAL A 65 -20.59 -16.90 4.80
C VAL A 65 -19.67 -16.70 3.61
N TYR A 66 -18.53 -17.37 3.67
CA TYR A 66 -17.49 -17.40 2.66
C TYR A 66 -17.20 -18.85 2.25
N PHE A 67 -17.32 -19.14 0.96
CA PHE A 67 -17.03 -20.45 0.38
C PHE A 67 -15.53 -20.58 0.06
N LEU A 68 -14.90 -21.63 0.59
CA LEU A 68 -13.45 -21.84 0.54
C LEU A 68 -13.02 -22.79 -0.58
N LYS A 69 -13.96 -23.53 -1.18
CA LYS A 69 -13.69 -24.52 -2.22
C LYS A 69 -14.72 -24.40 -3.35
N ARG A 70 -14.25 -24.49 -4.59
CA ARG A 70 -15.12 -24.59 -5.75
C ARG A 70 -15.99 -25.84 -5.67
N GLU A 71 -17.27 -25.70 -5.95
CA GLU A 71 -18.24 -26.78 -6.05
C GLU A 71 -19.25 -26.42 -7.14
N ASP A 72 -19.13 -27.09 -8.28
CA ASP A 72 -19.89 -26.74 -9.50
C ASP A 72 -21.40 -27.00 -9.31
N SER A 73 -21.78 -28.02 -8.53
CA SER A 73 -23.19 -28.31 -8.21
C SER A 73 -23.88 -27.18 -7.42
N LEU A 74 -23.10 -26.39 -6.68
CA LEU A 74 -23.57 -25.21 -5.95
C LEU A 74 -23.32 -23.91 -6.74
N SER A 75 -22.69 -23.98 -7.92
CA SER A 75 -22.24 -22.80 -8.67
C SER A 75 -21.34 -21.86 -7.86
N VAL A 76 -20.62 -22.39 -6.85
CA VAL A 76 -19.73 -21.59 -6.00
C VAL A 76 -18.28 -21.81 -6.39
N ILE A 77 -17.49 -20.75 -6.29
CA ILE A 77 -16.03 -20.79 -6.39
C ILE A 77 -15.42 -20.43 -5.04
N ASN A 78 -14.12 -20.67 -4.87
CA ASN A 78 -13.41 -20.11 -3.71
C ASN A 78 -13.43 -18.58 -3.82
N GLY A 79 -13.96 -17.90 -2.82
CA GLY A 79 -14.20 -16.45 -2.89
C GLY A 79 -15.67 -16.07 -2.86
N THR A 80 -16.58 -16.99 -3.19
CA THR A 80 -18.00 -16.69 -3.20
C THR A 80 -18.46 -16.32 -1.79
N LEU A 81 -19.16 -15.19 -1.69
CA LEU A 81 -19.81 -14.72 -0.48
C LEU A 81 -21.32 -14.93 -0.60
N GLY A 82 -21.96 -15.08 0.55
CA GLY A 82 -23.40 -15.20 0.62
C GLY A 82 -23.92 -14.98 2.03
N THR A 83 -25.25 -14.96 2.15
CA THR A 83 -25.95 -14.77 3.43
C THR A 83 -26.89 -15.95 3.67
N ILE A 84 -26.82 -16.54 4.86
CA ILE A 84 -27.69 -17.65 5.24
C ILE A 84 -29.13 -17.14 5.37
N GLN A 85 -30.05 -17.74 4.62
CA GLN A 85 -31.49 -17.46 4.71
C GLN A 85 -32.23 -18.48 5.55
N GLY A 86 -31.71 -19.69 5.68
CA GLY A 86 -32.34 -20.76 6.44
C GLY A 86 -31.37 -21.87 6.81
N ILE A 87 -31.62 -22.51 7.94
CA ILE A 87 -30.85 -23.66 8.43
C ILE A 87 -31.81 -24.76 8.84
N ASN A 88 -31.64 -25.95 8.26
CA ASN A 88 -32.32 -27.17 8.72
C ASN A 88 -31.32 -28.04 9.49
N ALA A 89 -31.34 -27.92 10.81
CA ALA A 89 -30.43 -28.64 11.70
C ALA A 89 -30.57 -30.17 11.61
N LYS A 90 -31.77 -30.70 11.29
CA LYS A 90 -32.01 -32.15 11.20
C LYS A 90 -31.38 -32.75 9.96
N SER A 91 -31.47 -32.07 8.82
CA SER A 91 -30.91 -32.57 7.55
C SER A 91 -29.47 -32.12 7.29
N GLY A 92 -28.97 -31.12 8.02
CA GLY A 92 -27.66 -30.52 7.77
C GLY A 92 -27.65 -29.59 6.54
N ILE A 93 -28.81 -29.10 6.11
CA ILE A 93 -28.92 -28.25 4.92
C ILE A 93 -28.97 -26.78 5.34
N ILE A 94 -28.09 -25.98 4.75
CA ILE A 94 -28.03 -24.52 4.90
C ILE A 94 -28.44 -23.88 3.57
N THR A 95 -29.49 -23.07 3.58
CA THR A 95 -29.92 -22.28 2.42
C THR A 95 -29.19 -20.95 2.43
N VAL A 96 -28.42 -20.66 1.39
CA VAL A 96 -27.59 -19.46 1.27
C VAL A 96 -28.01 -18.68 0.03
N ALA A 97 -28.26 -17.39 0.18
CA ALA A 97 -28.34 -16.45 -0.93
C ALA A 97 -26.93 -15.96 -1.26
N LEU A 98 -26.42 -16.34 -2.43
CA LEU A 98 -25.14 -15.88 -2.95
C LEU A 98 -25.24 -14.42 -3.39
N ASP A 99 -24.14 -13.70 -3.27
CA ASP A 99 -24.05 -12.37 -3.86
C ASP A 99 -24.00 -12.45 -5.38
N GLY A 100 -24.70 -11.53 -6.04
CA GLY A 100 -24.59 -11.34 -7.48
C GLY A 100 -23.56 -10.28 -7.83
N ASP A 101 -22.92 -10.42 -9.00
CA ASP A 101 -22.07 -9.38 -9.57
C ASP A 101 -22.88 -8.12 -9.97
N ASP A 102 -24.17 -8.30 -10.26
CA ASP A 102 -25.10 -7.25 -10.68
C ASP A 102 -26.21 -7.03 -9.64
N LEU A 103 -26.35 -5.80 -9.15
CA LEU A 103 -27.36 -5.40 -8.16
C LEU A 103 -28.81 -5.58 -8.67
N LYS A 104 -28.99 -5.84 -9.97
CA LYS A 104 -30.30 -5.96 -10.63
C LYS A 104 -30.81 -7.39 -10.79
N THR A 105 -29.98 -8.41 -10.55
CA THR A 105 -30.41 -9.81 -10.64
C THR A 105 -30.82 -10.33 -9.26
N LYS A 106 -31.85 -11.18 -9.20
CA LYS A 106 -32.23 -11.84 -7.95
C LYS A 106 -31.04 -12.67 -7.44
N PRO A 107 -30.75 -12.64 -6.12
CA PRO A 107 -29.63 -13.41 -5.59
C PRO A 107 -29.85 -14.90 -5.83
N GLN A 108 -28.82 -15.59 -6.29
CA GLN A 108 -28.87 -17.03 -6.52
C GLN A 108 -28.96 -17.75 -5.17
N ILE A 109 -29.99 -18.58 -5.00
CA ILE A 109 -30.18 -19.35 -3.76
C ILE A 109 -29.62 -20.75 -3.97
N VAL A 110 -28.77 -21.19 -3.04
CA VAL A 110 -28.16 -22.52 -3.05
C VAL A 110 -28.42 -23.25 -1.74
N GLN A 111 -28.52 -24.58 -1.81
CA GLN A 111 -28.69 -25.43 -0.64
C GLN A 111 -27.40 -26.22 -0.39
N VAL A 112 -26.69 -25.84 0.66
CA VAL A 112 -25.43 -26.45 1.06
C VAL A 112 -25.71 -27.56 2.04
N ASN A 113 -25.44 -28.80 1.64
CA ASN A 113 -25.49 -29.94 2.56
C ASN A 113 -24.14 -30.09 3.27
N THR A 114 -24.09 -29.78 4.57
CA THR A 114 -22.84 -29.78 5.37
C THR A 114 -22.24 -31.17 5.57
N ASN A 115 -22.98 -32.24 5.27
CA ASN A 115 -22.43 -33.60 5.27
C ASN A 115 -21.49 -33.84 4.08
N TYR A 116 -21.72 -33.16 2.96
CA TYR A 116 -20.92 -33.29 1.73
C TYR A 116 -19.98 -32.10 1.51
N TYR A 117 -20.42 -30.88 1.84
CA TYR A 117 -19.65 -29.66 1.67
C TYR A 117 -19.27 -29.03 3.01
N LYS A 118 -18.00 -29.18 3.40
CA LYS A 118 -17.46 -28.71 4.70
C LYS A 118 -16.55 -27.49 4.59
N HIS A 119 -16.49 -26.86 3.41
CA HIS A 119 -15.54 -25.79 3.11
C HIS A 119 -16.20 -24.39 3.16
N MET A 120 -16.88 -24.09 4.26
CA MET A 120 -17.55 -22.80 4.48
C MET A 120 -17.12 -22.20 5.83
N GLU A 121 -16.87 -20.90 5.87
CA GLU A 121 -16.53 -20.13 7.07
C GLU A 121 -17.38 -18.85 7.15
N HIS A 122 -17.28 -18.09 8.25
CA HIS A 122 -17.85 -16.76 8.34
C HIS A 122 -17.19 -15.82 7.32
N GLY A 123 -18.00 -14.95 6.70
CA GLY A 123 -17.61 -14.09 5.59
C GLY A 123 -17.65 -12.59 5.90
N TYR A 124 -17.60 -12.18 7.16
CA TYR A 124 -17.51 -10.76 7.54
C TYR A 124 -16.12 -10.19 7.24
N ALA A 125 -15.10 -11.01 7.47
CA ALA A 125 -13.71 -10.71 7.17
C ALA A 125 -13.06 -11.79 6.29
N ALA A 126 -12.14 -11.39 5.43
CA ALA A 126 -11.37 -12.28 4.56
C ALA A 126 -9.90 -11.86 4.49
N THR A 127 -9.03 -12.80 4.11
CA THR A 127 -7.63 -12.46 3.85
C THR A 127 -7.52 -11.70 2.53
N VAL A 128 -6.63 -10.70 2.44
CA VAL A 128 -6.42 -9.89 1.22
C VAL A 128 -6.27 -10.74 -0.05
N TYR A 129 -5.47 -11.81 0.00
CA TYR A 129 -5.22 -12.68 -1.16
C TYR A 129 -6.40 -13.59 -1.55
N LYS A 130 -7.42 -13.70 -0.69
CA LYS A 130 -8.65 -14.46 -0.95
C LYS A 130 -9.79 -13.59 -1.44
N ALA A 131 -9.73 -12.28 -1.18
CA ALA A 131 -10.69 -11.33 -1.71
C ALA A 131 -10.41 -10.96 -3.19
N GLN A 132 -9.39 -11.56 -3.83
CA GLN A 132 -9.08 -11.26 -5.23
C GLN A 132 -10.28 -11.62 -6.12
N GLY A 133 -10.86 -10.59 -6.77
CA GLY A 133 -12.07 -10.71 -7.59
C GLY A 133 -13.38 -10.36 -6.85
N VAL A 134 -13.38 -10.29 -5.52
CA VAL A 134 -14.53 -9.79 -4.76
C VAL A 134 -14.63 -8.28 -4.94
N THR A 135 -15.79 -7.79 -5.32
CA THR A 135 -16.09 -6.35 -5.38
C THR A 135 -17.28 -6.08 -4.48
N VAL A 136 -17.09 -5.24 -3.46
CA VAL A 136 -18.13 -4.81 -2.52
C VAL A 136 -18.33 -3.30 -2.60
N ASP A 137 -19.38 -2.79 -1.99
CA ASP A 137 -19.61 -1.34 -1.93
C ASP A 137 -18.60 -0.67 -1.01
N ARG A 138 -18.27 -1.29 0.13
CA ARG A 138 -17.35 -0.75 1.13
C ARG A 138 -16.33 -1.77 1.63
N ALA A 139 -15.05 -1.40 1.64
CA ALA A 139 -13.97 -2.23 2.16
C ALA A 139 -13.33 -1.61 3.40
N TYR A 140 -13.02 -2.43 4.41
CA TYR A 140 -12.33 -2.03 5.64
C TYR A 140 -11.00 -2.77 5.71
N VAL A 141 -9.87 -2.08 5.58
CA VAL A 141 -8.55 -2.70 5.53
C VAL A 141 -7.83 -2.55 6.87
N LEU A 142 -7.29 -3.64 7.39
CA LEU A 142 -6.40 -3.66 8.56
C LEU A 142 -4.97 -4.00 8.10
N PRO A 143 -4.11 -2.99 7.84
CA PRO A 143 -2.75 -3.24 7.41
C PRO A 143 -1.88 -3.84 8.51
N THR A 144 -0.89 -4.62 8.10
CA THR A 144 0.16 -5.17 8.98
C THR A 144 1.53 -4.91 8.36
N ALA A 145 2.61 -5.06 9.13
CA ALA A 145 3.98 -4.92 8.62
C ALA A 145 4.33 -5.91 7.48
N HIS A 146 3.51 -6.95 7.29
CA HIS A 146 3.66 -7.91 6.20
C HIS A 146 3.09 -7.45 4.87
N TYR A 147 2.34 -6.35 4.83
CA TYR A 147 1.87 -5.77 3.58
C TYR A 147 3.04 -5.38 2.66
N ASP A 148 2.73 -5.32 1.38
CA ASP A 148 3.56 -4.82 0.30
C ASP A 148 2.68 -4.05 -0.69
N ALA A 149 3.28 -3.48 -1.73
CA ALA A 149 2.58 -2.71 -2.75
C ALA A 149 1.43 -3.51 -3.40
N HIS A 150 1.64 -4.80 -3.64
CA HIS A 150 0.65 -5.66 -4.25
C HIS A 150 -0.52 -5.98 -3.31
N SER A 151 -0.27 -6.38 -2.06
CA SER A 151 -1.33 -6.62 -1.08
C SER A 151 -2.10 -5.35 -0.77
N THR A 152 -1.43 -4.20 -0.73
CA THR A 152 -2.06 -2.90 -0.54
C THR A 152 -3.00 -2.59 -1.70
N TYR A 153 -2.52 -2.70 -2.93
CA TYR A 153 -3.33 -2.52 -4.12
C TYR A 153 -4.54 -3.45 -4.12
N VAL A 154 -4.33 -4.76 -3.89
CA VAL A 154 -5.43 -5.71 -3.85
C VAL A 154 -6.43 -5.33 -2.77
N ALA A 155 -6.01 -5.05 -1.54
CA ALA A 155 -6.92 -4.73 -0.45
C ALA A 155 -7.74 -3.46 -0.71
N MET A 156 -7.07 -2.40 -1.18
CA MET A 156 -7.69 -1.09 -1.36
C MET A 156 -8.54 -1.00 -2.63
N THR A 157 -8.48 -1.95 -3.57
CA THR A 157 -9.26 -1.93 -4.83
C THR A 157 -10.48 -2.85 -4.82
N ARG A 158 -10.89 -3.37 -3.66
CA ARG A 158 -12.08 -4.24 -3.55
C ARG A 158 -13.41 -3.50 -3.40
N HIS A 159 -13.41 -2.17 -3.44
CA HIS A 159 -14.58 -1.35 -3.16
C HIS A 159 -15.12 -0.64 -4.41
N ARG A 160 -16.43 -0.35 -4.42
CA ARG A 160 -17.10 0.53 -5.41
C ARG A 160 -17.21 1.96 -4.89
N ASN A 161 -17.52 2.13 -3.59
CA ASN A 161 -17.89 3.42 -3.02
C ASN A 161 -16.84 3.96 -2.05
N SER A 162 -16.41 3.17 -1.05
CA SER A 162 -15.41 3.62 -0.07
C SER A 162 -14.45 2.52 0.40
N CYS A 163 -13.22 2.92 0.74
CA CYS A 163 -12.24 2.09 1.42
C CYS A 163 -11.68 2.80 2.64
N ASP A 164 -11.93 2.24 3.82
CA ASP A 164 -11.45 2.75 5.10
C ASP A 164 -10.25 1.92 5.57
N VAL A 165 -9.14 2.59 5.89
CA VAL A 165 -7.90 1.92 6.34
C VAL A 165 -7.69 2.17 7.83
N PHE A 166 -7.67 1.11 8.63
CA PHE A 166 -7.50 1.16 10.09
C PHE A 166 -6.06 0.82 10.46
N VAL A 167 -5.33 1.80 10.95
CA VAL A 167 -3.91 1.68 11.24
C VAL A 167 -3.71 1.53 12.74
N SER A 168 -3.09 0.43 13.17
CA SER A 168 -2.62 0.29 14.55
C SER A 168 -1.38 1.16 14.76
N ARG A 169 -1.45 2.08 15.73
CA ARG A 169 -0.30 2.91 16.13
C ARG A 169 0.78 2.14 16.90
N GLU A 170 0.45 0.95 17.41
CA GLU A 170 1.43 0.04 18.01
C GLU A 170 2.29 -0.64 16.93
N ILE A 171 1.69 -0.99 15.78
CA ILE A 171 2.40 -1.58 14.65
C ILE A 171 3.09 -0.51 13.81
N PHE A 172 2.43 0.63 13.61
CA PHE A 172 2.91 1.75 12.81
C PHE A 172 2.95 3.02 13.68
N ALA A 173 4.06 3.20 14.38
CA ALA A 173 4.26 4.34 15.28
C ALA A 173 4.09 5.70 14.57
N TYR A 174 4.43 5.78 13.29
CA TYR A 174 4.34 7.00 12.48
C TYR A 174 3.99 6.67 11.02
N ASP A 175 3.41 7.63 10.30
CA ASP A 175 2.85 7.42 8.95
C ASP A 175 3.91 6.98 7.93
N LYS A 176 5.16 7.43 8.08
CA LYS A 176 6.27 6.96 7.24
C LYS A 176 6.50 5.45 7.33
N ALA A 177 6.35 4.84 8.51
CA ALA A 177 6.49 3.39 8.67
C ALA A 177 5.36 2.64 7.95
N LEU A 178 4.14 3.17 8.02
CA LEU A 178 3.00 2.66 7.26
C LEU A 178 3.29 2.72 5.76
N ILE A 179 3.66 3.89 5.24
CA ILE A 179 3.93 4.08 3.82
C ILE A 179 5.04 3.15 3.34
N GLN A 180 6.15 3.06 4.08
CA GLN A 180 7.25 2.14 3.74
C GLN A 180 6.81 0.68 3.67
N ALA A 181 5.95 0.23 4.60
CA ALA A 181 5.42 -1.13 4.56
C ALA A 181 4.48 -1.33 3.36
N LEU A 182 3.54 -0.40 3.16
CA LEU A 182 2.54 -0.48 2.09
C LEU A 182 3.14 -0.31 0.69
N SER A 183 4.22 0.45 0.54
CA SER A 183 4.87 0.70 -0.75
C SER A 183 6.00 -0.28 -1.07
N ARG A 184 6.33 -1.19 -0.15
CA ARG A 184 7.42 -2.16 -0.36
C ARG A 184 7.11 -2.99 -1.60
N ASN A 185 8.01 -3.00 -2.58
CA ASN A 185 7.90 -3.91 -3.72
C ASN A 185 8.61 -5.22 -3.37
N ARG A 186 7.85 -6.30 -3.17
CA ARG A 186 8.40 -7.66 -3.15
C ARG A 186 8.29 -8.19 -4.58
N ALA A 187 9.31 -7.99 -5.39
CA ALA A 187 9.42 -8.73 -6.64
C ALA A 187 9.30 -10.23 -6.28
N LYS A 188 8.49 -10.99 -7.03
CA LYS A 188 8.42 -12.44 -6.86
C LYS A 188 9.74 -12.99 -7.39
N ASP A 189 10.70 -13.25 -6.49
CA ASP A 189 11.98 -13.86 -6.88
C ASP A 189 11.71 -15.16 -7.63
N ILE A 190 12.28 -15.28 -8.83
CA ILE A 190 12.19 -16.49 -9.64
C ILE A 190 13.30 -17.42 -9.16
N THR A 191 13.11 -18.74 -9.26
CA THR A 191 14.11 -19.76 -8.88
C THR A 191 15.48 -19.54 -9.56
N LEU A 192 15.55 -18.77 -10.66
CA LEU A 192 16.80 -18.42 -11.33
C LEU A 192 17.68 -17.47 -10.52
N ASP A 193 17.08 -16.58 -9.71
CA ASP A 193 17.78 -15.60 -8.87
C ASP A 193 18.50 -16.28 -7.68
N TYR A 194 18.15 -17.54 -7.36
CA TYR A 194 18.71 -18.33 -6.26
C TYR A 194 20.17 -18.74 -6.45
N THR A 195 20.71 -18.69 -7.68
CA THR A 195 22.09 -19.12 -7.92
C THR A 195 23.14 -18.05 -7.62
N GLN A 196 22.75 -16.78 -7.41
CA GLN A 196 23.70 -15.67 -7.31
C GLN A 196 23.75 -14.96 -5.95
N MET A 197 22.87 -15.26 -4.99
CA MET A 197 22.75 -14.47 -3.76
C MET A 197 22.98 -15.30 -2.48
N GLN A 198 24.25 -15.51 -2.11
CA GLN A 198 24.61 -15.90 -0.74
C GLN A 198 24.48 -14.69 0.20
N GLY A 199 23.41 -14.64 1.00
CA GLY A 199 23.30 -13.73 2.16
C GLY A 199 22.32 -12.57 2.06
N GLU A 200 21.90 -12.14 0.87
CA GLU A 200 20.90 -11.06 0.70
C GLU A 200 19.47 -11.49 1.11
N PHE A 201 19.22 -12.80 1.08
CA PHE A 201 17.95 -13.45 1.39
C PHE A 201 17.41 -13.10 2.80
N ALA A 202 18.29 -13.11 3.79
CA ALA A 202 17.89 -12.85 5.17
C ALA A 202 17.64 -11.35 5.41
N ARG A 203 18.26 -10.45 4.63
CA ARG A 203 18.02 -9.00 4.68
C ARG A 203 16.67 -8.61 4.08
N GLN A 204 16.31 -9.14 2.90
CA GLN A 204 15.04 -8.81 2.23
C GLN A 204 13.80 -9.37 2.95
N ARG A 205 13.98 -10.42 3.77
CA ARG A 205 12.94 -10.95 4.65
C ARG A 205 12.89 -10.30 6.04
N GLY A 206 13.80 -9.37 6.33
CA GLY A 206 13.88 -8.70 7.64
C GLY A 206 14.39 -9.59 8.78
N LEU A 207 15.18 -10.61 8.46
CA LEU A 207 15.72 -11.60 9.41
C LEU A 207 17.15 -11.27 9.89
N ILE A 208 17.79 -10.21 9.37
CA ILE A 208 19.08 -9.71 9.89
C ILE A 208 18.95 -8.23 10.27
N LEU A 209 19.17 -7.95 11.56
CA LEU A 209 19.49 -6.62 12.06
C LEU A 209 21.01 -6.43 11.97
N ASP A 210 21.41 -5.37 11.26
CA ASP A 210 22.71 -4.70 11.24
C ASP A 210 23.74 -4.83 10.07
N LYS A 211 24.21 -3.60 9.76
CA LYS A 211 25.34 -3.05 8.98
C LYS A 211 25.41 -3.28 7.45
N SER A 212 25.09 -2.20 6.73
CA SER A 212 25.21 -2.02 5.28
C SER A 212 26.67 -2.08 4.79
N PRO A 213 26.90 -2.68 3.60
CA PRO A 213 27.82 -2.11 2.63
C PRO A 213 27.15 -1.85 1.27
N THR A 214 27.65 -0.81 0.61
CA THR A 214 27.18 -0.20 -0.64
C THR A 214 27.45 -1.08 -1.86
N LEU A 215 26.46 -1.27 -2.74
CA LEU A 215 26.61 -1.98 -4.03
C LEU A 215 26.85 -1.01 -5.20
N SER A 216 27.68 -1.46 -6.15
CA SER A 216 28.26 -0.69 -7.26
C SER A 216 27.40 -0.67 -8.55
N ILE A 217 27.74 0.26 -9.44
CA ILE A 217 26.93 0.83 -10.52
C ILE A 217 26.69 -0.12 -11.73
N SER A 218 27.25 -1.33 -11.75
CA SER A 218 27.23 -2.22 -12.92
C SER A 218 25.89 -2.94 -13.20
N SER A 219 24.98 -3.03 -12.23
CA SER A 219 23.76 -3.84 -12.36
C SER A 219 22.59 -3.14 -13.06
N LYS A 220 22.72 -1.83 -13.37
CA LYS A 220 21.62 -1.03 -13.93
C LYS A 220 21.32 -1.31 -15.42
N GLU A 221 22.28 -1.80 -16.19
CA GLU A 221 22.05 -2.06 -17.62
C GLU A 221 21.32 -3.38 -17.88
N HIS A 222 21.54 -4.39 -17.04
CA HIS A 222 20.85 -5.69 -17.20
C HIS A 222 19.36 -5.59 -16.85
N PHE A 223 18.99 -4.77 -15.86
CA PHE A 223 17.58 -4.56 -15.47
C PHE A 223 16.74 -3.90 -16.56
N LYS A 224 17.28 -2.90 -17.29
CA LYS A 224 16.54 -2.20 -18.35
C LYS A 224 16.15 -3.09 -19.53
N THR A 225 16.99 -4.07 -19.85
CA THR A 225 16.75 -5.00 -20.95
C THR A 225 15.68 -6.02 -20.57
N SER A 226 15.69 -6.48 -19.32
CA SER A 226 14.69 -7.40 -18.76
C SER A 226 13.32 -6.73 -18.58
N GLU A 227 13.27 -5.45 -18.22
CA GLU A 227 12.04 -4.66 -18.07
C GLU A 227 11.24 -4.61 -19.38
N ARG A 228 11.90 -4.30 -20.50
CA ARG A 228 11.26 -4.22 -21.82
C ARG A 228 10.71 -5.57 -22.29
N SER A 229 11.40 -6.67 -21.98
CA SER A 229 10.92 -8.01 -22.30
C SER A 229 9.73 -8.42 -21.42
N LEU A 230 9.70 -8.01 -20.15
CA LEU A 230 8.58 -8.23 -19.23
C LEU A 230 7.35 -7.40 -19.62
N GLU A 231 7.54 -6.14 -20.00
CA GLU A 231 6.48 -5.27 -20.52
C GLU A 231 5.85 -5.85 -21.79
N SER A 232 6.67 -6.33 -22.73
CA SER A 232 6.18 -6.99 -23.95
C SER A 232 5.39 -8.26 -23.65
N LEU A 233 5.84 -9.07 -22.68
CA LEU A 233 5.17 -10.32 -22.30
C LEU A 233 3.87 -10.05 -21.53
N LEU A 234 3.84 -9.05 -20.65
CA LEU A 234 2.65 -8.65 -19.91
C LEU A 234 1.57 -8.08 -20.85
N ASN A 235 1.96 -7.27 -21.83
CA ASN A 235 1.04 -6.76 -22.86
C ASN A 235 0.46 -7.91 -23.71
N GLN A 236 1.24 -8.94 -24.01
CA GLN A 236 0.83 -10.08 -24.85
C GLN A 236 -0.04 -11.11 -24.10
N VAL A 237 0.21 -11.35 -22.82
CA VAL A 237 -0.51 -12.36 -22.01
C VAL A 237 -1.78 -11.80 -21.37
N MET A 238 -1.77 -10.53 -20.97
CA MET A 238 -2.88 -9.93 -20.19
C MET A 238 -3.80 -9.00 -21.01
N GLY A 239 -3.45 -8.66 -22.25
CA GLY A 239 -4.24 -7.76 -23.10
C GLY A 239 -4.46 -6.36 -22.51
N ARG A 240 -3.64 -5.96 -21.53
CA ARG A 240 -3.67 -4.65 -20.87
C ARG A 240 -2.50 -3.82 -21.35
N ASP A 241 -2.81 -2.68 -21.94
CA ASP A 241 -1.83 -1.73 -22.42
C ASP A 241 -1.36 -0.85 -21.25
N LEU A 242 -0.21 -1.19 -20.67
CA LEU A 242 0.38 -0.48 -19.51
C LEU A 242 0.60 1.01 -19.79
N GLN A 243 0.84 1.40 -21.06
CA GLN A 243 0.97 2.80 -21.43
C GLN A 243 -0.35 3.55 -21.28
N LYS A 244 -1.49 2.90 -21.58
CA LYS A 244 -2.82 3.49 -21.36
C LYS A 244 -3.18 3.59 -19.88
N GLU A 245 -2.74 2.66 -19.05
CA GLU A 245 -2.96 2.76 -17.59
C GLU A 245 -2.09 3.86 -16.96
N GLN A 246 -0.84 3.99 -17.41
CA GLN A 246 0.04 5.08 -16.99
C GLN A 246 -0.55 6.45 -17.38
N GLN A 247 -1.05 6.59 -18.62
CA GLN A 247 -1.75 7.81 -19.07
C GLN A 247 -2.99 8.13 -18.24
N LYS A 248 -3.75 7.12 -17.79
CA LYS A 248 -4.91 7.31 -16.91
C LYS A 248 -4.48 7.77 -15.51
N LEU A 249 -3.36 7.25 -15.00
CA LEU A 249 -2.79 7.65 -13.72
C LEU A 249 -2.30 9.11 -13.77
N ASP A 250 -1.58 9.48 -14.83
CA ASP A 250 -1.11 10.84 -15.04
C ASP A 250 -2.30 11.81 -15.19
N ALA A 251 -3.35 11.41 -15.91
CA ALA A 251 -4.58 12.20 -16.03
C ALA A 251 -5.31 12.36 -14.69
N PHE A 252 -5.32 11.33 -13.84
CA PHE A 252 -5.90 11.37 -12.50
C PHE A 252 -5.10 12.28 -11.56
N GLU A 253 -3.77 12.20 -11.59
CA GLU A 253 -2.89 13.07 -10.81
C GLU A 253 -3.11 14.55 -11.17
N GLN A 254 -3.21 14.85 -12.47
CA GLN A 254 -3.54 16.19 -12.96
C GLN A 254 -4.93 16.66 -12.51
N LEU A 255 -5.92 15.76 -12.46
CA LEU A 255 -7.27 16.07 -11.98
C LEU A 255 -7.27 16.37 -10.48
N CYS A 256 -6.58 15.57 -9.67
CA CYS A 256 -6.46 15.77 -8.22
C CYS A 256 -5.73 17.07 -7.88
N LEU A 257 -4.64 17.40 -8.59
CA LEU A 257 -3.92 18.66 -8.45
C LEU A 257 -4.80 19.88 -8.78
N LYS A 258 -5.72 19.73 -9.75
CA LYS A 258 -6.63 20.81 -10.18
C LYS A 258 -7.78 21.03 -9.21
N GLU A 259 -8.37 19.96 -8.67
CA GLU A 259 -9.55 20.08 -7.79
C GLU A 259 -9.20 20.53 -6.38
N ASN A 260 -8.07 20.10 -5.81
CA ASN A 260 -7.70 20.43 -4.43
C ASN A 260 -6.19 20.71 -4.26
N PRO A 261 -5.67 21.80 -4.84
CA PRO A 261 -4.23 22.07 -4.90
C PRO A 261 -3.60 22.16 -3.50
N ASN A 262 -4.28 22.80 -2.54
CA ASN A 262 -3.73 22.99 -1.19
C ASN A 262 -3.68 21.70 -0.36
N GLN A 263 -4.66 20.79 -0.52
CA GLN A 263 -4.64 19.49 0.16
C GLN A 263 -3.57 18.58 -0.45
N VAL A 264 -3.44 18.58 -1.78
CA VAL A 264 -2.40 17.80 -2.45
C VAL A 264 -1.01 18.33 -2.10
N LEU A 265 -0.80 19.65 -2.02
CA LEU A 265 0.47 20.24 -1.58
C LEU A 265 0.80 19.89 -0.12
N HIS A 266 -0.21 19.92 0.76
CA HIS A 266 -0.04 19.57 2.17
C HIS A 266 0.29 18.08 2.35
N ILE A 267 -0.37 17.20 1.58
CA ILE A 267 -0.07 15.77 1.55
C ILE A 267 1.34 15.56 0.99
N ALA A 268 1.69 16.15 -0.15
CA ALA A 268 3.02 16.06 -0.74
C ALA A 268 4.12 16.53 0.23
N ASP A 269 3.93 17.64 0.93
CA ASP A 269 4.89 18.16 1.92
C ASP A 269 4.98 17.29 3.18
N SER A 270 3.88 16.66 3.58
CA SER A 270 3.88 15.69 4.69
C SER A 270 4.68 14.43 4.37
N LEU A 271 4.78 14.08 3.08
CA LEU A 271 5.45 12.88 2.57
C LEU A 271 6.96 13.06 2.32
N LEU A 272 7.47 14.30 2.30
CA LEU A 272 8.90 14.58 2.07
C LEU A 272 9.76 13.96 3.18
N SER A 273 10.77 13.19 2.78
CA SER A 273 11.84 12.73 3.66
C SER A 273 12.64 13.91 4.24
N ILE A 274 13.42 13.68 5.31
CA ILE A 274 14.26 14.72 5.92
C ILE A 274 15.22 15.33 4.88
N ALA A 275 15.80 14.51 4.01
CA ALA A 275 16.66 14.96 2.93
C ALA A 275 15.90 15.81 1.89
N GLU A 276 14.67 15.45 1.52
CA GLU A 276 13.85 16.23 0.58
C GLU A 276 13.34 17.54 1.20
N ARG A 277 13.03 17.55 2.50
CA ARG A 277 12.71 18.79 3.24
C ARG A 277 13.91 19.73 3.32
N GLN A 278 15.09 19.19 3.61
CA GLN A 278 16.33 19.95 3.60
C GLN A 278 16.68 20.46 2.20
N ALA A 279 16.49 19.65 1.14
CA ALA A 279 16.67 20.06 -0.25
C ALA A 279 15.70 21.19 -0.64
N LYS A 280 14.42 21.09 -0.25
CA LYS A 280 13.41 22.13 -0.46
C LYS A 280 13.72 23.42 0.31
N SER A 281 14.19 23.31 1.55
CA SER A 281 14.64 24.47 2.34
C SER A 281 15.87 25.14 1.72
N LEU A 282 16.83 24.33 1.26
CA LEU A 282 18.04 24.80 0.58
C LEU A 282 17.67 25.52 -0.73
N ALA A 283 16.75 24.96 -1.51
CA ALA A 283 16.25 25.59 -2.74
C ALA A 283 15.63 26.96 -2.45
N ARG A 284 14.83 27.09 -1.39
CA ARG A 284 14.26 28.38 -0.95
C ARG A 284 15.32 29.39 -0.53
N SER A 285 16.37 28.97 0.17
CA SER A 285 17.48 29.87 0.51
C SER A 285 18.33 30.25 -0.70
N PHE A 286 18.38 29.41 -1.74
CA PHE A 286 19.15 29.65 -2.96
C PHE A 286 18.40 30.51 -3.99
N GLU A 287 17.07 30.44 -3.98
CA GLU A 287 16.17 31.13 -4.92
C GLU A 287 16.45 32.63 -5.09
N PRO A 288 16.72 33.44 -4.03
CA PRO A 288 17.04 34.86 -4.15
C PRO A 288 18.32 35.14 -4.95
N TYR A 289 19.28 34.22 -4.94
CA TYR A 289 20.59 34.39 -5.58
C TYR A 289 20.62 33.85 -7.01
N SER A 290 19.65 32.99 -7.38
CA SER A 290 19.60 32.33 -8.68
C SER A 290 19.63 33.28 -9.88
N LYS A 291 18.87 34.38 -9.84
CA LYS A 291 18.86 35.40 -10.90
C LYS A 291 20.19 36.17 -10.97
N ALA A 292 20.80 36.47 -9.82
CA ALA A 292 22.07 37.18 -9.75
C ALA A 292 23.25 36.30 -10.20
N LEU A 293 23.19 34.99 -9.91
CA LEU A 293 24.11 33.95 -10.40
C LEU A 293 24.03 33.80 -11.92
N ALA A 294 22.82 33.69 -12.47
CA ALA A 294 22.61 33.58 -13.92
C ALA A 294 23.10 34.82 -14.71
N GLN A 295 23.11 35.99 -14.07
CA GLN A 295 23.57 37.25 -14.66
C GLN A 295 25.00 37.62 -14.27
N ASN A 296 25.68 36.81 -13.46
CA ASN A 296 27.04 37.01 -12.96
C ASN A 296 27.26 38.36 -12.24
N ARG A 297 26.24 38.85 -11.53
CA ARG A 297 26.20 40.17 -10.87
C ARG A 297 26.09 40.08 -9.34
N LEU A 298 26.74 39.09 -8.72
CA LEU A 298 26.76 39.03 -7.25
C LEU A 298 27.66 40.11 -6.66
N SER A 299 27.14 40.81 -5.66
CA SER A 299 27.95 41.67 -4.78
C SER A 299 28.90 40.84 -3.91
N SER A 300 29.95 41.46 -3.36
CA SER A 300 30.93 40.77 -2.52
C SER A 300 30.30 40.12 -1.27
N GLU A 301 29.34 40.80 -0.62
CA GLU A 301 28.60 40.25 0.53
C GLU A 301 27.75 39.02 0.16
N GLN A 302 27.06 39.07 -0.99
CA GLN A 302 26.26 37.93 -1.48
C GLN A 302 27.14 36.75 -1.89
N LYS A 303 28.37 36.98 -2.36
CA LYS A 303 29.32 35.89 -2.65
C LYS A 303 29.76 35.20 -1.36
N ASP A 304 30.07 35.94 -0.31
CA ASP A 304 30.50 35.37 0.97
C ASP A 304 29.37 34.60 1.68
N GLU A 305 28.14 35.11 1.60
CA GLU A 305 26.95 34.44 2.14
C GLU A 305 26.64 33.12 1.41
N LEU A 306 26.75 33.12 0.08
CA LEU A 306 26.54 31.94 -0.75
C LEU A 306 27.67 30.91 -0.57
N VAL A 307 28.91 31.35 -0.38
CA VAL A 307 30.04 30.48 -0.02
C VAL A 307 29.81 29.83 1.36
N ARG A 308 29.26 30.56 2.35
CA ARG A 308 28.91 29.97 3.66
C ARG A 308 27.77 28.97 3.56
N LEU A 309 26.68 29.29 2.85
CA LEU A 309 25.55 28.37 2.61
C LEU A 309 26.00 27.09 1.91
N MET A 310 26.91 27.20 0.93
CA MET A 310 27.47 26.07 0.20
C MET A 310 28.55 25.32 0.99
N GLY A 311 29.27 26.00 1.90
CA GLY A 311 30.26 25.43 2.80
C GLY A 311 29.66 24.54 3.88
N GLN A 312 28.46 24.90 4.36
CA GLN A 312 27.67 24.15 5.34
C GLN A 312 26.96 22.91 4.77
N LEU A 313 27.02 22.67 3.46
CA LEU A 313 26.45 21.46 2.86
C LEU A 313 27.23 20.23 3.37
N PRO A 314 26.59 19.34 4.16
CA PRO A 314 27.21 18.09 4.53
C PRO A 314 27.51 17.32 3.25
N GLY A 315 28.64 16.62 3.19
CA GLY A 315 28.98 15.71 2.09
C GLY A 315 28.08 14.47 2.01
N ASP A 316 26.81 14.56 2.43
CA ASP A 316 25.85 13.49 2.43
C ASP A 316 25.20 13.32 1.06
N SER A 317 25.53 12.20 0.42
CA SER A 317 25.09 11.83 -0.93
C SER A 317 23.57 11.89 -1.10
N GLN A 318 22.78 11.63 -0.06
CA GLN A 318 21.31 11.57 -0.15
C GLN A 318 20.65 12.96 -0.33
N LEU A 319 21.16 13.99 0.34
CA LEU A 319 20.66 15.36 0.20
C LEU A 319 20.96 15.91 -1.19
N MET A 320 22.20 15.74 -1.66
CA MET A 320 22.62 16.19 -2.99
C MET A 320 21.89 15.43 -4.10
N ASN A 321 21.61 14.15 -3.92
CA ASN A 321 20.82 13.38 -4.88
C ASN A 321 19.37 13.87 -4.95
N ALA A 322 18.73 14.17 -3.81
CA ALA A 322 17.39 14.76 -3.78
C ALA A 322 17.37 16.16 -4.39
N PHE A 323 18.33 17.02 -4.05
CA PHE A 323 18.46 18.36 -4.59
C PHE A 323 18.69 18.37 -6.11
N LYS A 324 19.54 17.48 -6.62
CA LYS A 324 19.76 17.31 -8.08
C LYS A 324 18.53 16.78 -8.82
N LYS A 325 17.78 15.89 -8.18
CA LYS A 325 16.57 15.28 -8.74
C LYS A 325 15.44 16.30 -8.85
N ASP A 326 15.18 17.04 -7.78
CA ASP A 326 14.00 17.90 -7.68
C ASP A 326 14.28 19.36 -8.13
N TYR A 327 15.55 19.80 -8.08
CA TYR A 327 16.00 21.15 -8.45
C TYR A 327 17.25 21.16 -9.36
N PRO A 328 17.17 20.57 -10.57
CA PRO A 328 18.33 20.35 -11.43
C PRO A 328 19.04 21.63 -11.90
N GLU A 329 18.31 22.72 -12.13
CA GLU A 329 18.90 23.99 -12.57
C GLU A 329 19.65 24.71 -11.44
N PHE A 330 19.12 24.69 -10.21
CA PHE A 330 19.84 25.21 -9.04
C PHE A 330 21.08 24.36 -8.73
N ALA A 331 21.00 23.04 -8.91
CA ALA A 331 22.16 22.16 -8.72
C ALA A 331 23.29 22.48 -9.71
N LYS A 332 23.00 22.73 -10.99
CA LYS A 332 24.00 23.13 -11.99
C LYS A 332 24.64 24.48 -11.65
N GLN A 333 23.83 25.46 -11.24
CA GLN A 333 24.33 26.79 -10.85
C GLN A 333 25.23 26.71 -9.61
N ALA A 334 24.85 25.91 -8.63
CA ALA A 334 25.61 25.66 -7.42
C ALA A 334 26.95 24.96 -7.72
N GLU A 335 26.96 23.92 -8.55
CA GLU A 335 28.18 23.22 -8.96
C GLU A 335 29.13 24.12 -9.76
N HIS A 336 28.59 24.94 -10.66
CA HIS A 336 29.39 25.91 -11.43
C HIS A 336 30.02 26.96 -10.51
N PHE A 337 29.28 27.46 -9.51
CA PHE A 337 29.78 28.42 -8.53
C PHE A 337 30.86 27.82 -7.61
N ILE A 338 30.68 26.57 -7.14
CA ILE A 338 31.71 25.86 -6.35
C ILE A 338 33.00 25.72 -7.16
N LYS A 339 32.91 25.32 -8.43
CA LYS A 339 34.06 25.14 -9.30
C LYS A 339 34.80 26.45 -9.58
N MET A 340 34.09 27.58 -9.63
CA MET A 340 34.68 28.91 -9.82
C MET A 340 35.36 29.46 -8.55
N ASN A 341 34.93 29.01 -7.36
CA ASN A 341 35.38 29.54 -6.06
C ASN A 341 36.09 28.49 -5.18
N GLU A 342 36.66 27.46 -5.81
CA GLU A 342 37.20 26.26 -5.16
C GLU A 342 38.25 26.58 -4.06
N GLN A 343 39.11 27.58 -4.28
CA GLN A 343 40.11 28.03 -3.31
C GLN A 343 39.51 28.78 -2.09
N HIS A 344 38.40 29.50 -2.27
CA HIS A 344 37.69 30.18 -1.19
C HIS A 344 36.88 29.19 -0.35
N VAL A 345 36.22 28.22 -0.99
CA VAL A 345 35.46 27.15 -0.31
C VAL A 345 36.38 26.26 0.53
N GLN A 346 37.61 25.98 0.07
CA GLN A 346 38.59 25.22 0.85
C GLN A 346 39.11 25.99 2.09
N ARG A 347 39.27 27.32 2.01
CA ARG A 347 39.63 28.17 3.17
C ARG A 347 38.53 28.19 4.24
N THR A 348 37.27 28.34 3.85
CA THR A 348 36.14 28.37 4.81
C THR A 348 35.97 27.03 5.51
N ARG A 349 36.12 25.91 4.78
CA ARG A 349 36.09 24.55 5.37
C ARG A 349 37.25 24.27 6.32
N ALA A 350 38.40 24.91 6.15
CA ALA A 350 39.54 24.77 7.06
C ALA A 350 39.29 25.57 8.36
N ILE A 351 38.71 26.77 8.25
CA ILE A 351 38.40 27.65 9.39
C ILE A 351 37.32 27.04 10.30
N ASP A 352 36.25 26.47 9.74
CA ASP A 352 35.20 25.80 10.54
C ASP A 352 35.72 24.54 11.26
N LYS A 353 36.78 23.90 10.72
CA LYS A 353 37.41 22.73 11.33
C LYS A 353 38.37 23.06 12.47
N GLU A 354 38.87 24.30 12.51
CA GLU A 354 39.70 24.84 13.61
C GLU A 354 38.85 25.47 14.73
N LEU A 355 37.57 25.75 14.48
CA LEU A 355 36.62 26.34 15.45
C LEU A 355 35.75 25.31 16.21
N ASP A 356 35.83 24.03 15.87
CA ASP A 356 35.21 22.93 16.64
C ASP A 356 36.06 22.58 17.88
N ILE A 357 36.00 23.46 18.90
CA ILE A 357 36.19 23.12 20.33
C ILE A 357 34.82 23.00 20.98
#